data_AF-A0A2D9RTJ4-F1
#
_entry.id   AF-A0A2D9RTJ4-F1
#
_cell.length_a   1.000
_cell.length_b   1.000
_cell.length_c   1.000
_cell.angle_alpha   90.00
_cell.angle_beta   90.00
_cell.angle_gamma   90.00
#
_symmetry.space_group_name_H-M   'P 1'
#
loop_
_entity.id
_entity.type
_entity.pdbx_description
1 polymer ?
#
loop_
_entity_poly.entity_id
_entity_poly.type
_entity_poly.pdbx_seq_one_letter_code
_entity_poly.pdbx_strand_id
1 'polypeptide(L)'
;MKYINLFFVLILFGCNNNSLNTIQLTERCVIDEDWLFPNTLSPTSSWNFSADGTFSYSSSLLGGMSSWGKWEVLNPGEMNIQYTNTTSGIVPLDHIIRIPHCDTIIAESRSFVKDIKNKN
;
A
#
# COMPACT_ATOMS: atom_id res chain seq x y z
N MET A 1 -39.58 -33.81 5.11
CA MET A 1 -38.17 -33.76 4.67
C MET A 1 -37.93 -32.37 4.09
N LYS A 2 -37.17 -31.52 4.79
CA LYS A 2 -36.89 -30.13 4.42
C LYS A 2 -35.52 -30.09 3.74
N TYR A 3 -35.47 -29.66 2.48
CA TYR A 3 -34.22 -29.39 1.78
C TYR A 3 -33.71 -28.00 2.19
N ILE A 4 -32.58 -27.94 2.89
CA ILE A 4 -31.81 -26.71 3.06
C ILE A 4 -30.87 -26.61 1.86
N ASN A 5 -31.15 -25.64 0.99
CA ASN A 5 -30.27 -25.27 -0.11
C ASN A 5 -29.06 -24.55 0.49
N LEU A 6 -27.93 -25.24 0.58
CA LEU A 6 -26.65 -24.66 0.93
C LEU A 6 -26.11 -23.93 -0.32
N PHE A 7 -26.47 -22.66 -0.48
CA PHE A 7 -25.88 -21.80 -1.51
C PHE A 7 -24.45 -21.45 -1.09
N PHE A 8 -23.50 -22.30 -1.50
CA PHE A 8 -22.08 -22.06 -1.33
C PHE A 8 -21.67 -20.98 -2.34
N VAL A 9 -21.75 -19.71 -1.94
CA VAL A 9 -21.30 -18.58 -2.76
C VAL A 9 -19.77 -18.60 -2.74
N LEU A 10 -19.19 -19.27 -3.74
CA LEU A 10 -17.79 -19.14 -4.13
C LEU A 10 -17.59 -17.72 -4.66
N ILE A 11 -17.17 -16.81 -3.79
CA ILE A 11 -16.71 -15.50 -4.22
C ILE A 11 -15.30 -15.68 -4.81
N LEU A 12 -15.25 -15.90 -6.12
CA LEU A 12 -14.06 -15.70 -6.93
C LEU A 12 -13.79 -14.19 -6.99
N PHE A 13 -13.14 -13.63 -5.96
CA PHE A 13 -12.45 -12.36 -6.14
C PHE A 13 -11.20 -12.65 -6.96
N GLY A 14 -11.29 -12.36 -8.26
CA GLY A 14 -10.21 -12.54 -9.20
C GLY A 14 -8.95 -11.82 -8.70
N CYS A 15 -7.92 -12.60 -8.39
CA CYS A 15 -6.55 -12.16 -8.61
C CYS A 15 -6.40 -11.90 -10.11
N ASN A 16 -6.75 -10.70 -10.57
CA ASN A 16 -6.21 -10.22 -11.81
C ASN A 16 -4.72 -9.98 -11.53
N ASN A 17 -3.90 -10.98 -11.87
CA ASN A 17 -2.46 -10.84 -12.09
C ASN A 17 -2.26 -9.91 -13.30
N ASN A 18 -2.73 -8.67 -13.21
CA ASN A 18 -2.44 -7.66 -14.19
C ASN A 18 -1.01 -7.27 -13.92
N SER A 19 -0.10 -7.79 -14.76
CA SER A 19 1.24 -7.25 -14.85
C SER A 19 1.14 -5.73 -14.95
N LEU A 20 1.76 -5.02 -14.02
CA LEU A 20 1.84 -3.56 -14.06
C LEU A 20 2.68 -3.17 -15.27
N ASN A 21 2.01 -2.90 -16.40
CA ASN A 21 2.64 -2.59 -17.68
C ASN A 21 2.50 -1.11 -18.05
N THR A 22 1.80 -0.31 -17.24
CA THR A 22 1.71 1.14 -17.43
C THR A 22 1.87 1.91 -16.12
N ILE A 23 2.26 3.18 -16.26
CA ILE A 23 2.32 4.16 -15.16
C ILE A 23 0.95 4.31 -14.51
N GLN A 24 -0.10 4.54 -15.31
CA GLN A 24 -1.46 4.76 -14.82
C GLN A 24 -2.03 3.57 -14.03
N LEU A 25 -1.70 2.33 -14.44
CA LEU A 25 -2.11 1.15 -13.68
C LEU A 25 -1.37 1.06 -12.35
N THR A 26 -0.09 1.42 -12.34
CA THR A 26 0.73 1.46 -11.12
C THR A 26 0.17 2.48 -10.14
N GLU A 27 -0.13 3.71 -10.59
CA GLU A 27 -0.75 4.77 -9.78
C GLU A 27 -2.09 4.30 -9.17
N ARG A 28 -2.96 3.73 -9.99
CA ARG A 28 -4.27 3.23 -9.53
C ARG A 28 -4.15 2.14 -8.47
N CYS A 29 -3.09 1.33 -8.52
CA CYS A 29 -2.91 0.26 -7.55
C CYS A 29 -2.52 0.77 -6.17
N VAL A 30 -1.87 1.93 -6.07
CA VAL A 30 -1.31 2.49 -4.83
C VAL A 30 -2.15 3.58 -4.17
N ILE A 31 -2.86 4.39 -4.97
CA ILE A 31 -3.64 5.53 -4.48
C ILE A 31 -4.87 5.07 -3.66
N ASP A 32 -5.19 5.83 -2.61
CA ASP A 32 -6.37 5.68 -1.74
C ASP A 32 -6.42 4.36 -0.95
N GLU A 33 -5.28 3.67 -0.85
CA GLU A 33 -5.10 2.43 -0.11
C GLU A 33 -4.20 2.67 1.11
N ASP A 34 -4.48 1.93 2.19
CA ASP A 34 -3.57 1.86 3.32
C ASP A 34 -2.69 0.63 3.16
N TRP A 35 -1.37 0.82 3.20
CA TRP A 35 -0.39 -0.25 3.03
C TRP A 35 0.23 -0.57 4.37
N LEU A 36 0.00 -1.78 4.87
CA LEU A 36 0.23 -2.15 6.25
C LEU A 36 1.40 -3.11 6.40
N PHE A 37 2.24 -2.90 7.42
CA PHE A 37 3.30 -3.82 7.81
C PHE A 37 3.21 -4.11 9.32
N PRO A 38 3.46 -5.35 9.78
CA PRO A 38 3.79 -6.53 8.97
C PRO A 38 2.57 -7.22 8.36
N ASN A 39 1.37 -6.90 8.82
CA ASN A 39 0.11 -7.45 8.32
C ASN A 39 -1.06 -6.53 8.67
N THR A 40 -2.27 -6.88 8.23
CA THR A 40 -3.49 -6.08 8.42
C THR A 40 -4.12 -6.20 9.81
N LEU A 41 -3.80 -7.24 10.59
CA LEU A 41 -4.40 -7.49 11.91
C LEU A 41 -3.70 -6.74 13.03
N SER A 42 -2.38 -6.60 12.93
CA SER A 42 -1.54 -5.93 13.92
C SER A 42 -0.46 -5.07 13.25
N PRO A 43 -0.85 -4.05 12.47
CA PRO A 43 0.10 -3.19 11.79
C PRO A 43 0.92 -2.37 12.80
N THR A 44 2.23 -2.33 12.58
CA THR A 44 3.17 -1.44 13.26
C THR A 44 3.63 -0.29 12.40
N SER A 45 3.41 -0.36 11.09
CA SER A 45 3.65 0.74 10.16
C SER A 45 2.58 0.79 9.08
N SER A 46 2.32 1.98 8.55
CA SER A 46 1.43 2.19 7.43
C SER A 46 1.97 3.23 6.44
N TRP A 47 1.73 3.00 5.15
CA TRP A 47 1.82 4.03 4.11
C TRP A 47 0.43 4.36 3.58
N ASN A 48 0.22 5.61 3.19
CA ASN A 48 -0.94 6.05 2.44
C ASN A 48 -0.48 7.01 1.34
N PHE A 49 -0.95 6.79 0.12
CA PHE A 49 -0.61 7.56 -1.07
C PHE A 49 -1.86 8.25 -1.63
N SER A 50 -1.80 9.57 -1.74
CA SER A 50 -2.89 10.40 -2.23
C SER A 50 -2.75 10.66 -3.73
N ALA A 51 -3.89 10.80 -4.41
CA ALA A 51 -3.94 11.13 -5.85
C ALA A 51 -3.28 12.48 -6.23
N ASP A 52 -3.06 13.36 -5.26
CA ASP A 52 -2.40 14.67 -5.45
C ASP A 52 -0.86 14.59 -5.42
N GLY A 53 -0.31 13.37 -5.40
CA GLY A 53 1.13 13.12 -5.34
C GLY A 53 1.72 13.33 -3.95
N THR A 54 0.92 13.41 -2.88
CA THR A 54 1.40 13.40 -1.49
C THR A 54 1.33 12.01 -0.89
N PHE A 55 2.22 11.73 0.08
CA PHE A 55 2.13 10.52 0.89
C PHE A 55 2.22 10.86 2.38
N SER A 56 1.72 9.93 3.19
CA SER A 56 2.05 9.84 4.61
C SER A 56 2.52 8.43 4.96
N TYR A 57 3.50 8.38 5.86
CA TYR A 57 3.97 7.15 6.49
C TYR A 57 3.90 7.33 7.99
N SER A 58 3.49 6.27 8.69
CA SER A 58 3.51 6.20 10.14
C SER A 58 4.12 4.89 10.60
N SER A 59 4.81 4.91 11.73
CA SER A 59 5.28 3.73 12.43
C SER A 59 5.06 3.90 13.93
N SER A 60 4.60 2.86 14.60
CA SER A 60 4.51 2.78 16.06
C SER A 60 5.78 2.20 16.71
N LEU A 61 6.76 1.80 15.90
CA LEU A 61 8.05 1.31 16.40
C LEU A 61 8.85 2.45 17.05
N LEU A 62 9.54 2.13 18.15
CA LEU A 62 10.50 3.00 18.83
C LEU A 62 9.98 4.42 19.14
N GLY A 63 8.78 4.52 19.71
CA GLY A 63 8.23 5.79 20.20
C GLY A 63 7.39 6.56 19.20
N GLY A 64 7.14 6.00 18.02
CA GLY A 64 6.26 6.60 17.03
C GLY A 64 7.01 7.57 16.11
N MET A 65 6.98 7.32 14.82
CA MET A 65 7.53 8.25 13.82
C MET A 65 6.55 8.39 12.66
N SER A 66 6.31 9.63 12.27
CA SER A 66 5.55 9.93 11.05
C SER A 66 6.39 10.75 10.11
N SER A 67 6.16 10.54 8.83
CA SER A 67 6.83 11.25 7.75
C SER A 67 5.87 11.49 6.61
N TRP A 68 6.11 12.56 5.86
CA TRP A 68 5.26 12.97 4.75
C TRP A 68 6.12 13.50 3.63
N GLY A 69 5.57 13.53 2.44
CA GLY A 69 6.33 13.96 1.29
C GLY A 69 5.56 13.85 -0.01
N LYS A 70 6.33 13.72 -1.08
CA LYS A 70 5.84 13.58 -2.45
C LYS A 70 6.17 12.20 -3.00
N TRP A 71 5.33 11.73 -3.90
CA TRP A 71 5.56 10.49 -4.62
C TRP A 71 5.16 10.63 -6.09
N GLU A 72 5.81 9.85 -6.94
CA GLU A 72 5.50 9.76 -8.37
C GLU A 72 5.89 8.39 -8.92
N VAL A 73 5.18 7.91 -9.94
CA VAL A 73 5.54 6.67 -10.64
C VAL A 73 6.58 6.99 -11.71
N LEU A 74 7.77 6.39 -11.60
CA LEU A 74 8.84 6.56 -12.58
C LEU A 74 8.71 5.56 -13.74
N ASN A 75 8.39 4.31 -13.40
CA ASN A 75 8.25 3.20 -14.33
C ASN A 75 7.06 2.32 -13.90
N PRO A 76 6.50 1.48 -14.78
CA PRO A 76 5.54 0.48 -14.36
C PRO A 76 6.10 -0.38 -13.22
N GLY A 77 5.37 -0.44 -12.09
CA GLY A 77 5.78 -1.17 -10.89
C GLY A 77 6.84 -0.49 -10.01
N GLU A 78 7.25 0.74 -10.29
CA GLU A 78 8.24 1.48 -9.49
C GLU A 78 7.82 2.93 -9.25
N MET A 79 7.89 3.38 -8.00
CA MET A 79 7.62 4.77 -7.64
C MET A 79 8.73 5.36 -6.79
N ASN A 80 8.99 6.64 -6.99
CA ASN A 80 9.93 7.42 -6.20
C ASN A 80 9.23 8.04 -5.00
N ILE A 81 9.92 8.04 -3.87
CA ILE A 81 9.47 8.67 -2.62
C ILE A 81 10.44 9.79 -2.27
N GLN A 82 9.90 10.99 -2.11
CA GLN A 82 10.65 12.19 -1.72
C GLN A 82 10.13 12.70 -0.39
N TYR A 83 10.93 12.56 0.66
CA TYR A 83 10.55 13.03 1.99
C TYR A 83 10.65 14.56 2.06
N THR A 84 9.60 15.21 2.55
CA THR A 84 9.64 16.65 2.81
C THR A 84 9.81 16.96 4.29
N ASN A 85 9.27 16.11 5.16
CA ASN A 85 9.32 16.33 6.60
C ASN A 85 9.12 15.03 7.39
N THR A 86 9.61 15.00 8.62
CA THR A 86 9.40 13.91 9.59
C THR A 86 9.16 14.48 10.98
N THR A 87 8.54 13.70 11.87
CA THR A 87 8.34 14.11 13.28
C THR A 87 9.66 14.31 14.03
N SER A 88 10.75 13.70 13.58
CA SER A 88 12.09 13.87 14.16
C SER A 88 12.85 15.09 13.62
N GLY A 89 12.37 15.71 12.53
CA GLY A 89 13.07 16.76 11.79
C GLY A 89 14.23 16.25 10.93
N ILE A 90 14.61 14.97 11.03
CA ILE A 90 15.61 14.35 10.14
C ILE A 90 14.88 13.85 8.89
N VAL A 91 15.22 14.40 7.73
CA VAL A 91 14.63 14.03 6.44
C VAL A 91 15.49 12.91 5.81
N PRO A 92 14.92 11.71 5.57
CA PRO A 92 15.62 10.62 4.91
C PRO A 92 15.95 10.95 3.45
N LEU A 93 16.86 10.17 2.87
CA LEU A 93 17.11 10.22 1.43
C LEU A 93 15.92 9.65 0.66
N ASP A 94 15.73 10.18 -0.54
CA ASP A 94 14.77 9.66 -1.51
C ASP A 94 15.09 8.20 -1.85
N HIS A 95 14.05 7.42 -2.11
CA HIS A 95 14.20 6.01 -2.45
C HIS A 95 13.06 5.51 -3.33
N ILE A 96 13.28 4.34 -3.92
CA ILE A 96 12.30 3.65 -4.76
C ILE A 96 11.51 2.64 -3.94
N ILE A 97 10.18 2.71 -4.08
CA ILE A 97 9.27 1.64 -3.68
C ILE A 97 8.95 0.79 -4.91
N ARG A 98 9.03 -0.53 -4.75
CA ARG A 98 8.64 -1.50 -5.78
C ARG A 98 7.24 -2.01 -5.53
N ILE A 99 6.48 -2.22 -6.60
CA ILE A 99 5.10 -2.67 -6.57
C ILE A 99 5.06 -3.95 -7.42
N PRO A 100 5.38 -5.13 -6.84
CA PRO A 100 5.34 -6.39 -7.59
C PRO A 100 3.91 -6.75 -8.01
N HIS A 101 2.91 -6.41 -7.18
CA HIS A 101 1.50 -6.74 -7.38
C HIS A 101 0.62 -5.65 -6.74
N CYS A 102 -0.65 -5.53 -7.16
CA CYS A 102 -1.57 -4.52 -6.62
C CYS A 102 -2.07 -4.80 -5.20
N ASP A 103 -1.58 -5.84 -4.54
CA ASP A 103 -1.83 -6.18 -3.14
C ASP A 103 -0.57 -6.03 -2.25
N THR A 104 0.58 -5.72 -2.86
CA THR A 104 1.87 -5.70 -2.17
C THR A 104 2.76 -4.55 -2.65
N ILE A 105 3.32 -3.78 -1.72
CA ILE A 105 4.45 -2.89 -2.00
C ILE A 105 5.68 -3.29 -1.19
N ILE A 106 6.86 -3.02 -1.73
CA ILE A 106 8.15 -3.25 -1.08
C ILE A 106 8.85 -1.92 -0.89
N ALA A 107 8.92 -1.48 0.36
CA ALA A 107 9.60 -0.26 0.78
C ALA A 107 10.67 -0.63 1.81
N GLU A 108 11.90 -0.10 1.68
CA GLU A 108 12.99 -0.34 2.64
C GLU A 108 13.26 -1.83 2.94
N SER A 109 13.13 -2.70 1.92
CA SER A 109 13.24 -4.17 2.06
C SER A 109 12.14 -4.82 2.93
N ARG A 110 11.04 -4.13 3.20
CA ARG A 110 9.86 -4.65 3.90
C ARG A 110 8.67 -4.76 2.94
N SER A 111 7.94 -5.86 3.05
CA SER A 111 6.72 -6.09 2.28
C SER A 111 5.51 -5.56 3.06
N PHE A 112 4.85 -4.54 2.53
CA PHE A 112 3.59 -4.03 3.05
C PHE A 112 2.45 -4.63 2.23
N VAL A 113 1.38 -5.00 2.93
CA VAL A 113 0.18 -5.57 2.32
C VAL A 113 -0.92 -4.52 2.29
N LYS A 114 -1.70 -4.53 1.22
CA LYS A 114 -2.87 -3.66 1.11
C LYS A 114 -3.88 -3.98 2.23
N ASP A 115 -4.41 -2.94 2.87
CA ASP A 115 -5.48 -3.07 3.84
C ASP A 115 -6.76 -3.54 3.15
N ILE A 116 -7.35 -4.61 3.66
CA ILE A 116 -8.62 -5.11 3.17
C ILE A 116 -9.70 -4.37 3.93
N LYS A 117 -10.03 -3.15 3.47
CA LYS A 117 -11.19 -2.44 4.00
C LYS A 117 -12.43 -3.25 3.64
N ASN A 118 -13.02 -3.92 4.64
CA ASN A 118 -14.39 -4.41 4.57
C ASN A 118 -15.29 -3.19 4.41
N LYS A 119 -15.50 -2.76 3.16
CA LYS A 119 -16.53 -1.79 2.81
C LYS A 119 -17.87 -2.52 2.99
N ASN A 120 -18.40 -2.45 4.21
CA ASN A 120 -19.78 -2.81 4.52
C ASN A 120 -20.76 -1.94 3.74
#